data_AF-A0A0G0PF65-F1
#
_entry.id   AF-A0A0G0PF65-F1
#
_cell.length_a   1.000
_cell.length_b   1.000
_cell.length_c   1.000
_cell.angle_alpha   90.00
_cell.angle_beta   90.00
_cell.angle_gamma   90.00
#
_symmetry.space_group_name_H-M   'P 1'
#
loop_
_entity.id
_entity.type
_entity.pdbx_description
1 polymer ?
#
loop_
_entity_poly.entity_id
_entity_poly.type
_entity_poly.pdbx_seq_one_letter_code
_entity_poly.pdbx_strand_id
1 'polypeptide(L)' 'MYGTAWCSHCKAEKARFGGSFKYVPYVECTKDPDKCLSSGVEGYPTWVDENGTKYLGEQGLEKLSEISGCALPIE' A
#
# COMPACT_ATOMS: atom_id res chain seq x y z
N MET A 1 -1.32 0.96 2.96
CA MET A 1 -1.42 1.40 1.56
C MET A 1 -2.54 2.44 1.38
N TYR A 2 -2.22 3.55 0.76
CA TYR A 2 -3.16 4.57 0.29
C TYR A 2 -3.33 4.40 -1.22
N GLY A 3 -4.56 4.36 -1.71
CA GLY A 3 -4.81 4.22 -3.14
C GLY A 3 -6.28 4.22 -3.47
N THR A 4 -6.59 3.97 -4.75
CA THR A 4 -7.98 3.96 -5.23
C THR A 4 -8.38 2.63 -5.85
N ALA A 5 -9.67 2.30 -5.82
CA ALA A 5 -10.20 1.08 -6.41
C ALA A 5 -10.04 1.00 -7.93
N TRP A 6 -10.00 2.14 -8.64
CA TRP A 6 -9.88 2.20 -10.10
C TRP A 6 -8.42 2.25 -10.59
N CYS A 7 -7.47 2.61 -9.73
CA CYS A 7 -6.04 2.69 -10.04
C CYS A 7 -5.47 1.31 -10.43
N SER A 8 -4.90 1.21 -11.64
CA SER A 8 -4.31 -0.03 -12.20
C SER A 8 -3.19 -0.57 -11.32
N HIS A 9 -2.26 0.29 -10.94
CA HIS A 9 -1.13 -0.04 -10.07
C HIS A 9 -1.58 -0.54 -8.69
N CYS A 10 -2.63 0.06 -8.14
CA CYS A 10 -3.23 -0.33 -6.87
C CYS A 10 -3.88 -1.72 -6.96
N LYS A 11 -4.50 -2.06 -8.11
CA LYS A 11 -5.04 -3.39 -8.37
C LYS A 11 -3.93 -4.43 -8.51
N ALA A 12 -2.87 -4.10 -9.24
CA ALA A 12 -1.71 -4.98 -9.41
C ALA A 12 -1.06 -5.31 -8.06
N GLU A 13 -0.85 -4.29 -7.21
CA GLU A 13 -0.31 -4.48 -5.87
C GLU A 13 -1.23 -5.35 -5.01
N LYS A 14 -2.55 -5.07 -4.98
CA LYS A 14 -3.54 -5.90 -4.27
C LYS A 14 -3.53 -7.35 -4.74
N ALA A 15 -3.38 -7.58 -6.05
CA ALA A 15 -3.37 -8.91 -6.62
C ALA A 15 -2.18 -9.75 -6.13
N ARG A 16 -1.01 -9.12 -5.90
CA ARG A 16 0.16 -9.82 -5.31
C ARG A 16 -0.14 -10.38 -3.92
N PHE A 17 -0.91 -9.66 -3.10
CA PHE A 17 -1.34 -10.15 -1.79
C PHE A 17 -2.48 -11.18 -1.85
N GLY A 18 -3.19 -11.27 -2.97
CA GLY A 18 -4.36 -12.13 -3.11
C GLY A 18 -5.38 -11.93 -1.98
N GLY A 19 -5.90 -13.04 -1.44
CA GLY A 19 -6.86 -13.02 -0.32
C GLY A 19 -6.28 -12.47 1.00
N SER A 20 -4.95 -12.38 1.12
CA SER A 20 -4.28 -11.84 2.31
C SER A 20 -4.30 -10.32 2.35
N PHE A 21 -4.68 -9.64 1.25
CA PHE A 21 -4.77 -8.17 1.23
C PHE A 21 -5.75 -7.63 2.28
N LYS A 22 -6.72 -8.43 2.73
CA LYS A 22 -7.64 -8.04 3.82
C LYS A 22 -6.94 -7.71 5.14
N TYR A 23 -5.71 -8.16 5.33
CA TYR A 23 -4.89 -7.85 6.50
C TYR A 23 -4.01 -6.60 6.32
N VAL A 24 -3.89 -6.10 5.08
CA VAL A 24 -3.14 -4.89 4.79
C VAL A 24 -3.98 -3.67 5.22
N PRO A 25 -3.44 -2.76 6.04
CA PRO A 25 -4.09 -1.49 6.31
C PRO A 25 -4.24 -0.69 5.01
N TYR A 26 -5.47 -0.59 4.50
CA TYR A 26 -5.79 0.08 3.25
C TYR A 26 -6.72 1.27 3.46
N VAL A 27 -6.37 2.42 2.89
CA VAL A 27 -7.21 3.61 2.85
C VAL A 27 -7.62 3.85 1.40
N GLU A 28 -8.94 3.90 1.18
CA GLU A 28 -9.54 4.22 -0.11
C GLU A 28 -9.68 5.74 -0.26
N CYS A 29 -8.78 6.36 -1.00
CA CYS A 29 -8.72 7.83 -1.10
C CYS A 29 -9.93 8.46 -1.79
N THR A 30 -10.72 7.69 -2.55
CA THR A 30 -11.99 8.20 -3.10
C THR A 30 -13.10 8.29 -2.06
N LYS A 31 -13.00 7.54 -0.95
CA LYS A 31 -13.96 7.56 0.15
C LYS A 31 -13.51 8.49 1.28
N ASP A 32 -12.21 8.52 1.54
CA ASP A 32 -11.60 9.30 2.62
C ASP A 32 -10.48 10.23 2.11
N PRO A 33 -10.81 11.26 1.30
CA PRO A 33 -9.81 12.14 0.67
C PRO A 33 -8.98 12.90 1.71
N ASP A 34 -9.60 13.38 2.80
CA ASP A 34 -8.90 14.13 3.87
C ASP A 34 -7.79 13.32 4.52
N LYS A 35 -7.97 12.00 4.64
CA LYS A 35 -6.97 11.11 5.23
C LYS A 35 -5.75 10.97 4.31
N CYS A 36 -5.97 10.85 3.00
CA CYS A 36 -4.89 10.78 2.03
C CYS A 36 -4.13 12.11 1.91
N LEU A 37 -4.84 13.24 1.95
CA LEU A 37 -4.23 14.57 1.97
C LEU A 37 -3.41 14.81 3.25
N SER A 38 -3.96 14.45 4.42
CA SER A 38 -3.28 14.60 5.70
C SER A 38 -2.04 13.70 5.83
N SER A 39 -2.05 12.52 5.20
CA SER A 39 -0.86 11.67 5.06
C SER A 39 0.11 12.14 3.98
N GLY A 40 -0.21 13.23 3.26
CA GLY A 40 0.59 13.80 2.18
C GLY A 40 0.85 12.79 1.06
N VAL A 41 -0.20 12.09 0.63
CA VAL A 41 -0.16 11.16 -0.50
C VAL A 41 -0.21 11.96 -1.80
N GLU A 42 0.86 11.90 -2.58
CA GLU A 42 0.98 12.64 -3.86
C GLU A 42 0.63 11.78 -5.09
N GLY A 43 0.58 10.45 -4.92
CA GLY A 43 0.28 9.51 -5.99
C GLY A 43 -0.19 8.16 -5.46
N TYR A 44 -0.69 7.29 -6.35
CA TYR A 44 -1.25 6.00 -5.98
C TYR A 44 -0.57 4.83 -6.72
N PRO A 45 -0.35 3.68 -6.06
CA PRO A 45 -0.46 3.48 -4.61
C PRO A 45 0.69 4.20 -3.87
N THR A 46 0.46 4.59 -2.62
CA THR A 46 1.52 5.04 -1.71
C THR A 46 1.51 4.18 -0.45
N TRP A 47 2.68 3.71 -0.04
CA TRP A 47 2.89 3.04 1.23
C TRP A 47 3.53 3.99 2.23
N VAL A 48 3.17 3.84 3.49
CA VAL A 48 3.75 4.61 4.59
C VAL A 48 4.18 3.61 5.65
N ASP A 49 5.44 3.63 6.03
CA ASP A 49 5.97 2.78 7.09
C ASP A 49 5.63 3.35 8.49
N GLU A 50 6.06 2.64 9.53
CA GLU A 50 5.87 3.07 10.91
C GLU A 50 6.65 4.35 11.28
N ASN A 51 7.70 4.68 10.52
CA ASN A 51 8.50 5.89 10.69
C ASN A 51 7.90 7.11 9.95
N GLY A 52 6.83 6.91 9.19
CA GLY A 52 6.23 7.94 8.32
C GLY A 52 6.94 8.12 6.98
N THR A 53 7.90 7.27 6.63
CA THR A 53 8.55 7.23 5.32
C THR A 53 7.54 6.79 4.27
N LYS A 54 7.47 7.54 3.18
CA LYS A 54 6.55 7.29 2.08
C LYS A 54 7.25 6.58 0.93
N TYR A 55 6.62 5.55 0.40
CA TYR A 55 7.07 4.80 -0.75
C TYR A 55 6.01 4.90 -1.84
N LEU A 56 6.32 5.67 -2.88
CA LEU A 56 5.41 5.91 -3.99
C LEU A 56 5.47 4.77 -5.01
N GLY A 57 4.31 4.41 -5.53
CA GLY A 57 4.17 3.36 -6.54
C GLY A 57 4.05 1.96 -5.95
N GLU A 58 3.93 0.99 -6.86
CA GLU A 58 3.96 -0.43 -6.52
C GLU A 58 5.32 -0.81 -5.93
N GLN A 59 5.31 -1.47 -4.78
CA GLN A 59 6.52 -1.94 -4.10
C GLN A 59 6.72 -3.44 -4.32
N GLY A 60 5.63 -4.21 -4.43
CA GLY A 60 5.71 -5.67 -4.45
C GLY A 60 5.93 -6.28 -3.06
N LEU A 61 5.79 -7.60 -2.94
CA LEU A 61 5.83 -8.26 -1.63
C LEU A 61 7.22 -8.25 -1.02
N GLU A 62 8.24 -8.42 -1.86
CA GLU A 62 9.66 -8.45 -1.49
C GLU A 62 10.07 -7.12 -0.87
N LYS A 63 9.76 -6.01 -1.54
CA LYS A 63 10.11 -4.69 -1.03
C LYS A 63 9.35 -4.34 0.24
N LEU A 64 8.06 -4.70 0.31
CA LEU A 64 7.25 -4.47 1.50
C LEU A 64 7.73 -5.33 2.68
N SER A 65 8.25 -6.52 2.42
CA SER A 65 8.91 -7.36 3.43
C SER A 65 10.17 -6.68 3.98
N GLU A 66 11.02 -6.10 3.13
CA GLU A 66 12.18 -5.31 3.58
C GLU A 66 11.78 -4.08 4.40
N ILE A 67 10.75 -3.33 3.96
CA ILE A 67 10.29 -2.10 4.62
C ILE A 67 9.65 -2.39 5.97
N SER A 68 8.81 -3.42 6.04
CA SER A 68 8.06 -3.77 7.26
C SER A 68 8.85 -4.65 8.23
N GLY A 69 9.97 -5.25 7.78
CA GLY A 69 10.67 -6.31 8.52
C GLY A 69 9.86 -7.61 8.63
N CYS A 70 8.69 -7.71 7.99
CA CYS A 70 7.90 -8.93 7.96
C CYS A 70 8.48 -9.89 6.93
N ALA A 71 9.10 -10.98 7.36
CA ALA A 71 9.66 -11.97 6.44
C ALA A 71 8.57 -12.58 5.55
N LEU A 72 8.88 -12.75 4.27
CA LEU A 72 8.02 -13.51 3.38
C LEU A 72 7.98 -14.98 3.82
N PRO A 73 6.82 -15.65 3.69
CA PRO A 73 6.76 -17.08 3.94
C PRO A 73 7.73 -17.81 3.01
N ILE A 74 8.51 -18.71 3.61
CA ILE A 74 9.39 -19.62 2.88
C ILE A 74 8.49 -20.74 2.36
N GLU A 75 8.43 -20.94 1.04
CA GLU A 75 7.78 -22.11 0.44
C GLU A 75 8.58 -23.39 0.67
#